data_AF-A0A6G7PUU4-F1
#
_entry.id   AF-A0A6G7PUU4-F1
#
_cell.length_a   1.000
_cell.length_b   1.000
_cell.length_c   1.000
_cell.angle_alpha   90.00
_cell.angle_beta   90.00
_cell.angle_gamma   90.00
#
_symmetry.space_group_name_H-M   'P 1'
#
loop_
_entity.id
_entity.type
_entity.pdbx_description
1 polymer ?
#
loop_
_entity_poly.entity_id
_entity_poly.type
_entity_poly.pdbx_seq_one_letter_code
_entity_poly.pdbx_strand_id
1 'polypeptide(L)'
;MQEKGLVSGGVNGFDGDYYKAHWDKTGVIEADCLICHLPGYHYEERNKQIKLLNFRWAATAGAGLGQIVGAVKEGTSPRVVYNLRFFDAKGRVKLHFVKEVPRENCLFCHKESDYKKRGASYKARDDVHTRAGLRCVDCHWAGSRARDRRIAGLELHEIGKGDDPGGHVRDDLDNTVRPCLDCHGKGLHGAPKALHRGLPPRHLEKLACQTCHVPYRAVKAALLQDSTHFNPAPGISPPPKRIWTFYGPDAKPWNYYGELHQEGTKFQRPFLYIPEKVWYKGKIWPMNRVHSAWVGFIKPGLPGIDMVFMVDYFRMWKEHLADPQKNFPALNEIRDDNLDGVPEVNRPEEIKALLKEVKRYLELKGKFPKKARLVFVKDAAYTEDGKNWTHLKHFPWEATPYASVFKYSHDIYPAKAALRSEGCADCHSGRSPFFYRPVLTSLWDGQGKLSFRPNYEILGYSAWAVKALTWRQEVLEPVMYYGLLLFFFVVGLSLVFYGPHLKINDTSLSQRLAFLILTVALLGPALSVILGGFFAASTLGHLASLHKVVGILCGLAALYLFFSPGRKGLLFALGALLILYQILTGAGLFFLQGGNLRQIIFTLHDLGALLTLAWAGVVLLVNSFWRIK
;
A
#
# COMPACT_ATOMS: atom_id res chain seq x y z
N MET A 1 12.26 -36.76 23.23
CA MET A 1 11.59 -36.26 24.45
C MET A 1 12.07 -37.03 25.68
N GLN A 2 11.90 -38.36 25.72
CA GLN A 2 12.35 -39.20 26.85
C GLN A 2 13.86 -39.19 27.06
N GLU A 3 14.66 -39.26 25.99
CA GLU A 3 16.14 -39.14 26.07
C GLU A 3 16.62 -37.81 26.66
N LYS A 4 15.78 -36.76 26.60
CA LYS A 4 16.06 -35.44 27.20
C LYS A 4 15.48 -35.31 28.62
N GLY A 5 15.01 -36.40 29.23
CA GLY A 5 14.43 -36.41 30.59
C GLY A 5 13.05 -35.75 30.70
N LEU A 6 12.35 -35.53 29.58
CA LEU A 6 11.06 -34.83 29.56
C LEU A 6 9.91 -35.80 29.88
N VAL A 7 9.02 -35.38 30.77
CA VAL A 7 7.89 -36.17 31.28
C VAL A 7 6.61 -35.72 30.59
N SER A 8 5.91 -36.60 29.90
CA SER A 8 4.63 -36.25 29.25
C SER A 8 3.61 -35.72 30.27
N GLY A 9 2.94 -34.60 29.96
CA GLY A 9 2.06 -33.89 30.90
C GLY A 9 2.77 -33.13 32.02
N GLY A 10 4.10 -33.20 32.07
CA GLY A 10 4.95 -32.56 33.08
C GLY A 10 5.26 -31.09 32.80
N VAL A 11 5.85 -30.44 33.79
CA VAL A 11 6.38 -29.07 33.68
C VAL A 11 7.77 -29.16 33.05
N ASN A 12 7.81 -29.34 31.73
CA ASN A 12 9.02 -29.64 30.96
C ASN A 12 9.84 -28.40 30.56
N GLY A 13 9.66 -27.27 31.24
CA GLY A 13 10.30 -26.00 30.87
C GLY A 13 9.83 -25.39 29.54
N PHE A 14 8.83 -25.98 28.88
CA PHE A 14 8.18 -25.41 27.70
C PHE A 14 6.99 -24.54 28.11
N ASP A 15 6.73 -23.47 27.35
CA ASP A 15 5.55 -22.61 27.43
C ASP A 15 4.60 -22.85 26.24
N GLY A 16 3.51 -22.08 26.17
CA GLY A 16 2.55 -22.13 25.07
C GLY A 16 1.94 -23.52 24.84
N ASP A 17 1.86 -23.94 23.57
CA ASP A 17 1.22 -25.19 23.13
C ASP A 17 1.90 -26.46 23.67
N TYR A 18 3.13 -26.35 24.18
CA TYR A 18 3.91 -27.47 24.71
C TYR A 18 3.88 -27.57 26.23
N TYR A 19 3.32 -26.57 26.94
CA TYR A 19 3.20 -26.59 28.40
C TYR A 19 2.25 -27.72 28.84
N LYS A 20 2.79 -28.70 29.58
CA LYS A 20 2.07 -29.90 30.04
C LYS A 20 1.40 -30.69 28.91
N ALA A 21 2.00 -30.70 27.72
CA ALA A 21 1.48 -31.49 26.61
C ALA A 21 1.61 -33.00 26.89
N HIS A 22 0.54 -33.77 26.62
CA HIS A 22 0.50 -35.23 26.78
C HIS A 22 0.92 -35.95 25.48
N TRP A 23 2.14 -35.71 24.98
CA TRP A 23 2.61 -36.21 23.69
C TRP A 23 2.73 -37.74 23.60
N ASP A 24 2.83 -38.44 24.73
CA ASP A 24 2.79 -39.90 24.79
C ASP A 24 1.43 -40.45 24.28
N LYS A 25 0.35 -39.69 24.49
CA LYS A 25 -1.00 -40.03 24.05
C LYS A 25 -1.33 -39.37 22.72
N THR A 26 -1.13 -38.06 22.61
CA THR A 26 -1.53 -37.27 21.44
C THR A 26 -0.60 -37.48 20.25
N GLY A 27 0.66 -37.83 20.52
CA GLY A 27 1.77 -37.61 19.61
C GLY A 27 2.05 -36.11 19.41
N VAL A 28 2.76 -35.78 18.34
CA VAL A 28 3.12 -34.41 17.97
C VAL A 28 2.63 -34.05 16.57
N ILE A 29 2.35 -32.77 16.32
CA ILE A 29 2.03 -32.27 14.98
C ILE A 29 3.37 -31.99 14.28
N GLU A 30 3.80 -32.91 13.43
CA GLU A 30 5.03 -32.75 12.65
C GLU A 30 4.81 -31.88 11.40
N ALA A 31 5.92 -31.52 10.76
CA ALA A 31 5.89 -30.89 9.45
C ALA A 31 5.20 -31.83 8.44
N ASP A 32 4.20 -31.31 7.73
CA ASP A 32 3.41 -32.07 6.77
C ASP A 32 3.68 -31.56 5.36
N CYS A 33 4.58 -32.23 4.63
CA CYS A 33 4.91 -31.85 3.25
C CYS A 33 3.68 -31.90 2.33
N LEU A 34 2.72 -32.78 2.61
CA LEU A 34 1.55 -33.00 1.78
C LEU A 34 0.55 -31.84 1.88
N ILE A 35 0.61 -31.05 2.95
CA ILE A 35 -0.21 -29.83 3.08
C ILE A 35 0.01 -28.85 1.93
N CYS A 36 1.22 -28.85 1.36
CA CYS A 36 1.59 -28.04 0.20
C CYS A 36 1.58 -28.89 -1.07
N HIS A 37 2.19 -30.08 -1.03
CA HIS A 37 2.51 -30.85 -2.23
C HIS A 37 1.45 -31.87 -2.66
N LEU A 38 0.36 -32.05 -1.91
CA LEU A 38 -0.75 -32.93 -2.30
C LEU A 38 -1.95 -32.09 -2.77
N PRO A 39 -2.30 -32.09 -4.07
CA PRO A 39 -3.53 -31.49 -4.54
C PRO A 39 -4.74 -32.17 -3.90
N GLY A 40 -5.69 -31.36 -3.40
CA GLY A 40 -6.91 -31.86 -2.76
C GLY A 40 -6.72 -32.34 -1.32
N TYR A 41 -5.66 -31.92 -0.62
CA TYR A 41 -5.45 -32.20 0.79
C TYR A 41 -6.70 -31.88 1.65
N HIS A 42 -7.11 -32.79 2.52
CA HIS A 42 -8.33 -32.71 3.33
C HIS A 42 -8.09 -31.93 4.63
N TYR A 43 -7.97 -30.61 4.52
CA TYR A 43 -7.69 -29.74 5.67
C TYR A 43 -8.71 -29.83 6.81
N GLU A 44 -10.00 -29.96 6.49
CA GLU A 44 -11.05 -30.06 7.50
C GLU A 44 -10.90 -31.33 8.33
N GLU A 45 -10.55 -32.45 7.69
CA GLU A 45 -10.30 -33.71 8.39
C GLU A 45 -9.04 -33.62 9.26
N ARG A 46 -7.95 -33.04 8.74
CA ARG A 46 -6.75 -32.75 9.55
C ARG A 46 -7.11 -31.92 10.80
N ASN A 47 -7.88 -30.85 10.63
CA ASN A 47 -8.29 -29.97 11.73
C ASN A 47 -9.22 -30.67 12.72
N LYS A 48 -10.09 -31.57 12.25
CA LYS A 48 -10.92 -32.44 13.10
C LYS A 48 -10.04 -33.35 13.96
N GLN A 49 -9.05 -34.01 13.38
CA GLN A 49 -8.12 -34.86 14.14
C GLN A 49 -7.32 -34.08 15.19
N ILE A 50 -6.91 -32.85 14.86
CA ILE A 50 -6.26 -31.96 15.84
C ILE A 50 -7.20 -31.63 17.01
N LYS A 51 -8.48 -31.33 16.74
CA LYS A 51 -9.48 -31.09 17.81
C LYS A 51 -9.77 -32.30 18.69
N LEU A 52 -9.54 -33.51 18.16
CA LEU A 52 -9.63 -34.78 18.88
C LEU A 52 -8.33 -35.15 19.62
N LEU A 53 -7.33 -34.25 19.58
CA LEU A 53 -5.98 -34.44 20.13
C LEU A 53 -5.19 -35.59 19.47
N ASN A 54 -5.57 -35.99 18.26
CA ASN A 54 -4.92 -37.04 17.47
C ASN A 54 -3.75 -36.47 16.64
N PHE A 55 -2.83 -35.75 17.28
CA PHE A 55 -1.80 -34.94 16.61
C PHE A 55 -0.92 -35.74 15.64
N ARG A 56 -0.42 -36.91 16.06
CA ARG A 56 0.41 -37.81 15.22
C ARG A 56 -0.30 -38.26 13.95
N TRP A 57 -1.61 -38.42 14.00
CA TRP A 57 -2.40 -39.02 12.91
C TRP A 57 -3.03 -38.01 11.97
N ALA A 58 -3.03 -36.72 12.34
CA ALA A 58 -3.72 -35.67 11.60
C ALA A 58 -3.27 -35.56 10.15
N ALA A 59 -1.96 -35.67 9.87
CA ALA A 59 -1.42 -35.62 8.51
C ALA A 59 -1.86 -36.83 7.65
N THR A 60 -1.91 -38.02 8.25
CA THR A 60 -2.38 -39.25 7.55
C THR A 60 -3.85 -39.11 7.15
N ALA A 61 -4.68 -38.59 8.06
CA ALA A 61 -6.09 -38.34 7.80
C ALA A 61 -6.29 -37.24 6.74
N GLY A 62 -5.56 -36.13 6.87
CA GLY A 62 -5.60 -35.02 5.94
C GLY A 62 -5.14 -35.38 4.53
N ALA A 63 -4.14 -36.26 4.40
CA ALA A 63 -3.71 -36.78 3.11
C ALA A 63 -4.67 -37.81 2.49
N GLY A 64 -5.69 -38.26 3.24
CA GLY A 64 -6.58 -39.34 2.82
C GLY A 64 -5.93 -40.72 2.79
N LEU A 65 -4.71 -40.85 3.35
CA LEU A 65 -3.94 -42.10 3.39
C LEU A 65 -4.58 -43.15 4.30
N GLY A 66 -5.42 -42.74 5.25
CA GLY A 66 -6.17 -43.64 6.09
C GLY A 66 -7.21 -42.92 6.94
N GLN A 67 -8.18 -43.69 7.45
CA GLN A 67 -9.15 -43.23 8.43
C GLN A 67 -8.61 -43.46 9.84
N ILE A 68 -8.83 -42.49 10.74
CA ILE A 68 -8.43 -42.60 12.14
C ILE A 68 -9.63 -43.05 12.96
N VAL A 69 -9.49 -44.17 13.66
CA VAL A 69 -10.51 -44.72 14.56
C VAL A 69 -10.05 -44.49 15.99
N GLY A 70 -10.91 -43.86 16.79
CA GLY A 70 -10.62 -43.43 18.17
C GLY A 70 -10.14 -41.97 18.25
N ALA A 71 -10.20 -41.43 19.47
CA ALA A 71 -9.78 -40.09 19.82
C ALA A 71 -9.05 -40.08 21.17
N VAL A 72 -7.88 -39.45 21.21
CA VAL A 72 -7.12 -39.27 22.46
C VAL A 72 -7.91 -38.43 23.46
N LYS A 73 -8.63 -37.43 22.96
CA LYS A 73 -9.53 -36.60 23.78
C LYS A 73 -10.60 -37.41 24.53
N GLU A 74 -10.99 -38.57 23.99
CA GLU A 74 -11.97 -39.48 24.58
C GLU A 74 -11.31 -40.59 25.43
N GLY A 75 -9.99 -40.51 25.65
CA GLY A 75 -9.23 -41.50 26.41
C GLY A 75 -8.91 -42.80 25.66
N THR A 76 -9.22 -42.86 24.36
CA THR A 76 -8.94 -44.04 23.52
C THR A 76 -7.60 -43.89 22.80
N SER A 77 -6.99 -45.02 22.43
CA SER A 77 -5.76 -45.03 21.62
C SER A 77 -6.11 -45.06 20.12
N PRO A 78 -5.79 -44.02 19.34
CA PRO A 78 -6.16 -43.99 17.92
C PRO A 78 -5.43 -45.04 17.10
N ARG A 79 -6.14 -45.63 16.13
CA ARG A 79 -5.59 -46.56 15.14
C ARG A 79 -5.86 -46.08 13.72
N VAL A 80 -4.94 -46.37 12.81
CA VAL A 80 -5.08 -46.05 11.38
C VAL A 80 -5.68 -47.25 10.64
N VAL A 81 -6.73 -47.01 9.87
CA VAL A 81 -7.22 -47.93 8.84
C VAL A 81 -6.78 -47.37 7.50
N TYR A 82 -5.71 -47.94 6.92
CA TYR A 82 -5.10 -47.42 5.70
C TYR A 82 -6.00 -47.61 4.47
N ASN A 83 -5.97 -46.61 3.60
CA ASN A 83 -6.61 -46.67 2.30
C ASN A 83 -5.64 -47.31 1.29
N LEU A 84 -5.77 -48.62 1.10
CA LEU A 84 -4.84 -49.43 0.31
C LEU A 84 -4.71 -48.98 -1.16
N ARG A 85 -5.64 -48.17 -1.70
CA ARG A 85 -5.53 -47.63 -3.07
C ARG A 85 -4.29 -46.76 -3.29
N PHE A 86 -3.73 -46.21 -2.21
CA PHE A 86 -2.53 -45.37 -2.24
C PHE A 86 -1.25 -46.16 -2.02
N PHE A 87 -1.32 -47.49 -1.96
CA PHE A 87 -0.17 -48.35 -1.74
C PHE A 87 -0.10 -49.38 -2.86
N ASP A 88 1.09 -49.63 -3.39
CA ASP A 88 1.29 -50.72 -4.33
C ASP A 88 1.45 -52.07 -3.59
N ALA A 89 1.55 -53.17 -4.34
CA ALA A 89 1.71 -54.51 -3.78
C ALA A 89 2.99 -54.69 -2.92
N LYS A 90 3.96 -53.77 -3.02
CA LYS A 90 5.19 -53.76 -2.21
C LYS A 90 5.10 -52.82 -1.01
N GLY A 91 3.93 -52.23 -0.75
CA GLY A 91 3.70 -51.26 0.31
C GLY A 91 4.29 -49.87 0.03
N ARG A 92 4.70 -49.57 -1.20
CA ARG A 92 5.20 -48.24 -1.56
C ARG A 92 4.03 -47.29 -1.80
N VAL A 93 4.18 -46.06 -1.35
CA VAL A 93 3.15 -45.02 -1.45
C VAL A 93 3.06 -44.50 -2.89
N LYS A 94 1.85 -44.52 -3.46
CA LYS A 94 1.48 -43.94 -4.76
C LYS A 94 0.58 -42.73 -4.52
N LEU A 95 1.19 -41.57 -4.31
CA LEU A 95 0.51 -40.28 -4.15
C LEU A 95 0.80 -39.35 -5.34
N HIS A 96 -0.18 -38.51 -5.68
CA HIS A 96 0.03 -37.41 -6.61
C HIS A 96 0.77 -36.26 -5.91
N PHE A 97 2.07 -36.44 -5.70
CA PHE A 97 2.94 -35.42 -5.13
C PHE A 97 3.39 -34.45 -6.23
N VAL A 98 3.11 -33.16 -6.07
CA VAL A 98 3.45 -32.14 -7.08
C VAL A 98 4.57 -31.24 -6.60
N LYS A 99 5.54 -30.95 -7.47
CA LYS A 99 6.57 -29.94 -7.19
C LYS A 99 5.96 -28.54 -7.23
N GLU A 100 5.09 -28.29 -8.20
CA GLU A 100 4.45 -26.99 -8.37
C GLU A 100 3.11 -26.93 -7.66
N VAL A 101 3.17 -26.44 -6.42
CA VAL A 101 2.04 -26.36 -5.49
C VAL A 101 0.85 -25.58 -6.08
N PRO A 102 -0.37 -26.15 -6.03
CA PRO A 102 -1.58 -25.49 -6.49
C PRO A 102 -1.98 -24.35 -5.54
N ARG A 103 -2.70 -23.35 -6.06
CA ARG A 103 -3.06 -22.14 -5.31
C ARG A 103 -3.98 -22.43 -4.14
N GLU A 104 -4.85 -23.40 -4.32
CA GLU A 104 -5.90 -23.80 -3.39
C GLU A 104 -5.29 -24.20 -2.04
N ASN A 105 -4.12 -24.85 -2.08
CA ASN A 105 -3.40 -25.27 -0.89
C ASN A 105 -2.90 -24.07 -0.06
N CYS A 106 -2.40 -23.03 -0.72
CA CYS A 106 -2.01 -21.78 -0.06
C CYS A 106 -3.25 -21.02 0.46
N LEU A 107 -4.30 -20.96 -0.36
CA LEU A 107 -5.49 -20.17 -0.11
C LEU A 107 -6.37 -20.76 0.99
N PHE A 108 -6.19 -22.02 1.39
CA PHE A 108 -6.88 -22.58 2.56
C PHE A 108 -6.66 -21.70 3.81
N CYS A 109 -5.41 -21.32 4.08
CA CYS A 109 -5.06 -20.47 5.22
C CYS A 109 -5.08 -18.98 4.88
N HIS A 110 -4.54 -18.60 3.72
CA HIS A 110 -4.32 -17.19 3.39
C HIS A 110 -5.61 -16.47 3.02
N LYS A 111 -6.49 -17.11 2.24
CA LYS A 111 -7.68 -16.45 1.67
C LYS A 111 -8.54 -15.83 2.75
N GLU A 112 -8.76 -16.57 3.83
CA GLU A 112 -9.64 -16.15 4.90
C GLU A 112 -9.14 -14.85 5.54
N SER A 113 -7.91 -14.83 6.03
CA SER A 113 -7.33 -13.67 6.72
C SER A 113 -7.15 -12.46 5.79
N ASP A 114 -6.68 -12.72 4.57
CA ASP A 114 -6.27 -11.66 3.65
C ASP A 114 -7.47 -11.01 2.94
N TYR A 115 -8.51 -11.77 2.59
CA TYR A 115 -9.80 -11.20 2.17
C TYR A 115 -10.35 -10.27 3.24
N LYS A 116 -10.33 -10.76 4.48
CA LYS A 116 -11.06 -10.18 5.60
C LYS A 116 -10.47 -8.90 6.17
N LYS A 117 -9.16 -8.89 6.39
CA LYS A 117 -8.48 -7.77 7.03
C LYS A 117 -7.82 -6.87 6.01
N ARG A 118 -7.31 -7.47 4.93
CA ARG A 118 -6.49 -6.80 3.92
C ARG A 118 -7.25 -6.52 2.63
N GLY A 119 -8.51 -6.94 2.49
CA GLY A 119 -9.27 -6.74 1.26
C GLY A 119 -8.61 -7.35 0.02
N ALA A 120 -8.02 -8.54 0.14
CA ALA A 120 -7.42 -9.30 -0.98
C ALA A 120 -8.37 -10.37 -1.53
N SER A 121 -8.68 -10.31 -2.83
CA SER A 121 -9.67 -11.21 -3.44
C SER A 121 -9.08 -12.59 -3.78
N TYR A 122 -7.87 -12.60 -4.35
CA TYR A 122 -7.24 -13.73 -5.03
C TYR A 122 -8.04 -14.33 -6.21
N LYS A 123 -9.00 -13.58 -6.77
CA LYS A 123 -9.83 -14.02 -7.89
C LYS A 123 -9.24 -13.58 -9.23
N ALA A 124 -9.43 -14.40 -10.26
CA ALA A 124 -9.02 -14.08 -11.63
C ALA A 124 -9.66 -12.80 -12.19
N ARG A 125 -10.85 -12.42 -11.70
CA ARG A 125 -11.51 -11.17 -12.08
C ARG A 125 -10.74 -9.93 -11.61
N ASP A 126 -10.09 -9.97 -10.45
CA ASP A 126 -9.49 -8.80 -9.81
C ASP A 126 -7.95 -8.84 -9.84
N ASP A 127 -7.35 -9.93 -10.36
CA ASP A 127 -5.89 -10.08 -10.48
C ASP A 127 -5.50 -10.65 -11.86
N VAL A 128 -4.71 -9.89 -12.62
CA VAL A 128 -4.30 -10.27 -13.99
C VAL A 128 -3.36 -11.48 -14.01
N HIS A 129 -2.55 -11.67 -12.97
CA HIS A 129 -1.62 -12.80 -12.90
C HIS A 129 -2.36 -14.11 -12.63
N THR A 130 -3.33 -14.06 -11.72
CA THR A 130 -4.26 -15.15 -11.47
C THR A 130 -5.04 -15.52 -12.72
N ARG A 131 -5.54 -14.51 -13.46
CA ARG A 131 -6.23 -14.73 -14.73
C ARG A 131 -5.34 -15.40 -15.78
N ALA A 132 -4.05 -15.05 -15.79
CA ALA A 132 -3.05 -15.64 -16.67
C ALA A 132 -2.58 -17.04 -16.21
N GLY A 133 -3.11 -17.58 -15.11
CA GLY A 133 -2.80 -18.91 -14.62
C GLY A 133 -1.58 -19.00 -13.69
N LEU A 134 -1.03 -17.87 -13.22
CA LEU A 134 0.07 -17.88 -12.25
C LEU A 134 -0.41 -18.41 -10.89
N ARG A 135 0.44 -19.22 -10.25
CA ARG A 135 0.28 -19.72 -8.89
C ARG A 135 1.04 -18.83 -7.91
N CYS A 136 0.72 -18.98 -6.62
CA CYS A 136 1.39 -18.25 -5.55
C CYS A 136 2.92 -18.45 -5.61
N VAL A 137 3.34 -19.70 -5.81
CA VAL A 137 4.76 -20.10 -5.89
C VAL A 137 5.49 -19.64 -7.16
N ASP A 138 4.81 -19.07 -8.16
CA ASP A 138 5.47 -18.52 -9.34
C ASP A 138 6.08 -17.13 -9.07
N CYS A 139 5.62 -16.46 -7.99
CA CYS A 139 6.24 -15.26 -7.41
C CYS A 139 6.93 -15.57 -6.08
N HIS A 140 6.25 -16.30 -5.20
CA HIS A 140 6.76 -16.75 -3.90
C HIS A 140 7.61 -18.00 -4.06
N TRP A 141 8.76 -17.87 -4.74
CA TRP A 141 9.68 -18.99 -4.94
C TRP A 141 10.18 -19.55 -3.61
N ALA A 142 10.43 -20.86 -3.61
CA ALA A 142 11.05 -21.58 -2.50
C ALA A 142 11.96 -22.67 -3.07
N GLY A 143 12.82 -23.20 -2.23
CA GLY A 143 13.69 -24.33 -2.55
C GLY A 143 14.55 -24.09 -3.79
N SER A 144 14.72 -25.12 -4.60
CA SER A 144 15.65 -25.11 -5.75
C SER A 144 15.27 -24.13 -6.87
N ARG A 145 14.07 -23.55 -6.82
CA ARG A 145 13.59 -22.55 -7.80
C ARG A 145 13.87 -21.11 -7.37
N ALA A 146 14.14 -20.88 -6.10
CA ALA A 146 14.43 -19.54 -5.63
C ALA A 146 15.78 -19.08 -6.15
N ARG A 147 15.84 -17.81 -6.59
CA ARG A 147 17.09 -17.16 -7.01
C ARG A 147 17.80 -16.46 -5.87
N ASP A 148 17.07 -16.09 -4.83
CA ASP A 148 17.65 -15.47 -3.66
C ASP A 148 18.37 -16.53 -2.81
N ARG A 149 19.67 -16.32 -2.58
CA ARG A 149 20.53 -17.29 -1.88
C ARG A 149 20.09 -17.59 -0.45
N ARG A 150 19.32 -16.70 0.18
CA ARG A 150 18.79 -16.89 1.54
C ARG A 150 17.75 -18.01 1.61
N ILE A 151 17.09 -18.31 0.48
CA ILE A 151 15.96 -19.23 0.41
C ILE A 151 16.11 -20.29 -0.70
N ALA A 152 17.25 -20.31 -1.40
CA ALA A 152 17.56 -21.29 -2.44
C ALA A 152 18.20 -22.56 -1.86
N GLY A 153 17.65 -23.74 -2.18
CA GLY A 153 18.21 -25.04 -1.74
C GLY A 153 17.30 -26.23 -2.08
N LEU A 154 17.81 -27.47 -2.10
CA LEU A 154 17.05 -28.64 -2.55
C LEU A 154 15.72 -28.84 -1.77
N GLU A 155 15.76 -28.62 -0.45
CA GLU A 155 14.62 -28.81 0.47
C GLU A 155 14.41 -27.61 1.39
N LEU A 156 14.80 -26.41 0.93
CA LEU A 156 14.66 -25.19 1.71
C LEU A 156 13.23 -24.64 1.56
N HIS A 157 12.47 -24.66 2.65
CA HIS A 157 11.04 -24.31 2.68
C HIS A 157 10.76 -22.86 3.10
N GLU A 158 11.78 -22.01 3.08
CA GLU A 158 11.59 -20.56 3.23
C GLU A 158 10.92 -20.03 1.96
N ILE A 159 9.62 -19.77 2.06
CA ILE A 159 8.83 -19.24 0.95
C ILE A 159 9.15 -17.76 0.78
N GLY A 160 9.50 -17.35 -0.43
CA GLY A 160 9.90 -15.97 -0.74
C GLY A 160 8.95 -14.95 -0.14
N LYS A 161 9.44 -14.16 0.81
CA LYS A 161 8.69 -13.19 1.59
C LYS A 161 8.70 -11.84 0.88
N GLY A 162 7.53 -11.20 0.81
CA GLY A 162 7.42 -9.80 0.48
C GLY A 162 7.71 -8.92 1.70
N ASP A 163 8.02 -7.67 1.47
CA ASP A 163 8.23 -6.67 2.52
C ASP A 163 6.86 -6.07 2.93
N ASP A 164 6.34 -6.35 4.13
CA ASP A 164 5.06 -5.81 4.63
C ASP A 164 5.31 -5.03 5.93
N PRO A 165 4.92 -3.73 6.02
CA PRO A 165 5.24 -2.89 7.17
C PRO A 165 4.67 -3.41 8.50
N GLY A 166 3.57 -4.15 8.48
CA GLY A 166 2.97 -4.77 9.68
C GLY A 166 3.45 -6.20 9.98
N GLY A 167 4.43 -6.73 9.24
CA GLY A 167 4.86 -8.14 9.32
C GLY A 167 6.33 -8.32 9.69
N HIS A 168 6.61 -8.42 11.00
CA HIS A 168 7.98 -8.48 11.56
C HIS A 168 8.59 -9.88 11.67
N VAL A 169 7.91 -10.91 11.16
CA VAL A 169 8.43 -12.28 11.21
C VAL A 169 9.48 -12.44 10.13
N ARG A 170 10.72 -12.76 10.53
CA ARG A 170 11.85 -13.01 9.62
C ARG A 170 12.08 -11.87 8.63
N ASP A 171 12.28 -10.66 9.14
CA ASP A 171 12.58 -9.47 8.33
C ASP A 171 13.91 -9.61 7.56
N ASP A 172 14.80 -10.51 8.02
CA ASP A 172 15.98 -10.94 7.28
C ASP A 172 15.67 -11.59 5.92
N LEU A 173 14.43 -12.06 5.71
CA LEU A 173 13.95 -12.63 4.46
C LEU A 173 13.11 -11.65 3.62
N ASP A 174 12.98 -10.38 4.02
CA ASP A 174 12.27 -9.40 3.22
C ASP A 174 12.84 -9.29 1.81
N ASN A 175 11.94 -9.06 0.85
CA ASN A 175 12.23 -8.92 -0.58
C ASN A 175 12.91 -10.15 -1.22
N THR A 176 12.73 -11.35 -0.66
CA THR A 176 13.13 -12.62 -1.29
C THR A 176 12.12 -13.09 -2.36
N VAL A 177 10.89 -12.55 -2.34
CA VAL A 177 9.88 -12.77 -3.39
C VAL A 177 10.37 -12.27 -4.77
N ARG A 178 9.99 -12.98 -5.84
CA ARG A 178 10.34 -12.60 -7.21
C ARG A 178 9.80 -11.18 -7.55
N PRO A 179 10.64 -10.23 -7.99
CA PRO A 179 10.19 -8.88 -8.29
C PRO A 179 9.51 -8.79 -9.66
N CYS A 180 8.61 -7.81 -9.84
CA CYS A 180 7.83 -7.61 -11.07
C CYS A 180 8.70 -7.52 -12.34
N LEU A 181 9.84 -6.82 -12.25
CA LEU A 181 10.74 -6.60 -13.38
C LEU A 181 11.46 -7.87 -13.84
N ASP A 182 11.49 -8.94 -13.04
CA ASP A 182 12.07 -10.21 -13.50
C ASP A 182 11.27 -10.81 -14.66
N CYS A 183 9.93 -10.63 -14.66
CA CYS A 183 9.08 -10.98 -15.80
C CYS A 183 8.93 -9.81 -16.79
N HIS A 184 8.54 -8.64 -16.30
CA HIS A 184 8.16 -7.49 -17.14
C HIS A 184 9.33 -6.77 -17.80
N GLY A 185 10.58 -6.95 -17.34
CA GLY A 185 11.76 -6.36 -17.96
C GLY A 185 12.09 -6.99 -19.32
N LYS A 186 11.93 -8.31 -19.43
CA LYS A 186 12.23 -9.08 -20.66
C LYS A 186 10.97 -9.58 -21.39
N GLY A 187 9.81 -9.53 -20.73
CA GLY A 187 8.55 -10.07 -21.24
C GLY A 187 8.47 -11.60 -21.10
N LEU A 188 8.99 -12.15 -19.99
CA LEU A 188 8.95 -13.59 -19.74
C LEU A 188 7.52 -14.06 -19.51
N HIS A 189 7.21 -15.30 -19.91
CA HIS A 189 5.89 -15.93 -19.72
C HIS A 189 4.73 -15.12 -20.31
N GLY A 190 4.97 -14.37 -21.41
CA GLY A 190 3.97 -13.53 -22.04
C GLY A 190 3.67 -12.22 -21.28
N ALA A 191 4.46 -11.87 -20.26
CA ALA A 191 4.29 -10.61 -19.55
C ALA A 191 4.53 -9.40 -20.49
N PRO A 192 3.70 -8.35 -20.43
CA PRO A 192 3.94 -7.14 -21.21
C PRO A 192 5.22 -6.45 -20.76
N LYS A 193 6.04 -5.99 -21.72
CA LYS A 193 7.26 -5.24 -21.40
C LYS A 193 6.91 -3.89 -20.75
N ALA A 194 7.59 -3.59 -19.64
CA ALA A 194 7.40 -2.38 -18.83
C ALA A 194 7.97 -1.09 -19.48
N LEU A 195 7.54 -0.76 -20.70
CA LEU A 195 8.06 0.41 -21.45
C LEU A 195 7.64 1.76 -20.85
N HIS A 196 6.44 1.82 -20.25
CA HIS A 196 5.86 3.02 -19.64
C HIS A 196 6.03 4.28 -20.50
N ARG A 197 5.61 4.22 -21.77
CA ARG A 197 5.79 5.32 -22.72
C ARG A 197 5.16 6.61 -22.19
N GLY A 198 5.81 7.77 -22.41
CA GLY A 198 5.32 9.07 -21.92
C GLY A 198 5.37 9.25 -20.39
N LEU A 199 5.85 8.28 -19.61
CA LEU A 199 5.96 8.42 -18.15
C LEU A 199 7.38 8.87 -17.78
N PRO A 200 7.56 10.00 -17.07
CA PRO A 200 8.89 10.42 -16.61
C PRO A 200 9.52 9.38 -15.65
N PRO A 201 10.82 9.06 -15.79
CA PRO A 201 11.51 8.04 -14.99
C PRO A 201 11.34 8.19 -13.47
N ARG A 202 11.27 9.43 -12.98
CA ARG A 202 11.10 9.75 -11.56
C ARG A 202 9.86 9.08 -10.95
N HIS A 203 8.81 8.80 -11.74
CA HIS A 203 7.67 8.03 -11.28
C HIS A 203 8.05 6.58 -10.96
N LEU A 204 8.88 5.92 -11.77
CA LEU A 204 9.33 4.55 -11.52
C LEU A 204 10.34 4.46 -10.36
N GLU A 205 11.05 5.56 -10.10
CA GLU A 205 11.94 5.71 -8.94
C GLU A 205 11.15 5.87 -7.63
N LYS A 206 10.08 6.68 -7.65
CA LYS A 206 9.35 7.11 -6.45
C LYS A 206 8.00 6.43 -6.24
N LEU A 207 7.45 5.74 -7.23
CA LEU A 207 6.22 4.96 -7.10
C LEU A 207 6.56 3.47 -7.20
N ALA A 208 5.97 2.66 -6.32
CA ALA A 208 5.95 1.22 -6.52
C ALA A 208 5.09 0.85 -7.74
N CYS A 209 5.35 -0.28 -8.40
CA CYS A 209 4.53 -0.71 -9.55
C CYS A 209 3.05 -0.84 -9.15
N GLN A 210 2.82 -1.35 -7.94
CA GLN A 210 1.51 -1.51 -7.31
C GLN A 210 0.77 -0.18 -7.16
N THR A 211 1.47 0.95 -7.03
CA THR A 211 0.82 2.25 -6.85
C THR A 211 -0.10 2.61 -8.01
N CYS A 212 0.34 2.31 -9.24
CA CYS A 212 -0.46 2.49 -10.45
C CYS A 212 -1.27 1.24 -10.79
N HIS A 213 -0.73 0.04 -10.53
CA HIS A 213 -1.37 -1.23 -10.90
C HIS A 213 -2.31 -1.81 -9.84
N VAL A 214 -2.51 -1.13 -8.71
CA VAL A 214 -3.61 -1.35 -7.74
C VAL A 214 -4.31 0.00 -7.54
N PRO A 215 -5.00 0.50 -8.59
CA PRO A 215 -5.69 1.79 -8.55
C PRO A 215 -6.85 1.77 -7.54
N TYR A 216 -7.52 0.63 -7.42
CA TYR A 216 -8.63 0.36 -6.54
C TYR A 216 -8.60 -1.08 -6.04
N ARG A 217 -9.46 -1.38 -5.06
CA ARG A 217 -9.68 -2.70 -4.47
C ARG A 217 -11.12 -3.10 -4.71
N ALA A 218 -11.36 -4.38 -4.95
CA ALA A 218 -12.68 -4.89 -5.32
C ALA A 218 -13.44 -5.53 -4.14
N VAL A 219 -12.83 -5.63 -2.96
CA VAL A 219 -13.40 -6.27 -1.77
C VAL A 219 -13.03 -5.47 -0.52
N LYS A 220 -13.95 -5.37 0.45
CA LYS A 220 -13.81 -4.51 1.63
C LYS A 220 -12.59 -4.91 2.48
N ALA A 221 -11.92 -3.92 3.08
CA ALA A 221 -10.87 -4.12 4.10
C ALA A 221 -11.26 -3.41 5.40
N ALA A 222 -10.72 -3.87 6.53
CA ALA A 222 -10.92 -3.19 7.80
C ALA A 222 -10.13 -1.87 7.79
N LEU A 223 -10.82 -0.74 7.89
CA LEU A 223 -10.21 0.57 8.07
C LEU A 223 -9.90 0.85 9.55
N LEU A 224 -10.81 0.41 10.41
CA LEU A 224 -10.75 0.62 11.86
C LEU A 224 -11.24 -0.64 12.58
N GLN A 225 -10.56 -0.97 13.68
CA GLN A 225 -10.99 -1.96 14.65
C GLN A 225 -11.20 -1.30 16.02
N ASP A 226 -12.44 -1.20 16.45
CA ASP A 226 -12.81 -0.78 17.79
C ASP A 226 -13.04 -2.01 18.69
N SER A 227 -12.44 -2.00 19.87
CA SER A 227 -12.60 -3.03 20.89
C SER A 227 -13.08 -2.48 22.23
N THR A 228 -13.79 -1.34 22.23
CA THR A 228 -14.15 -0.58 23.44
C THR A 228 -15.58 -0.83 23.92
N HIS A 229 -16.42 -1.44 23.10
CA HIS A 229 -17.83 -1.66 23.38
C HIS A 229 -18.29 -3.06 22.92
N PHE A 230 -19.53 -3.41 23.27
CA PHE A 230 -20.16 -4.65 22.81
C PHE A 230 -20.85 -4.42 21.46
N ASN A 231 -20.41 -5.15 20.43
CA ASN A 231 -20.97 -5.11 19.09
C ASN A 231 -22.38 -5.72 19.08
N PRO A 232 -23.43 -4.90 18.82
CA PRO A 232 -24.82 -5.35 18.85
C PRO A 232 -25.21 -6.13 17.59
N ALA A 233 -24.39 -6.15 16.54
CA ALA A 233 -24.78 -6.70 15.25
C ALA A 233 -25.21 -8.18 15.33
N PRO A 234 -26.19 -8.60 14.53
CA PRO A 234 -26.72 -9.96 14.57
C PRO A 234 -25.73 -10.97 13.96
N GLY A 235 -25.88 -12.25 14.31
CA GLY A 235 -25.17 -13.35 13.63
C GLY A 235 -23.67 -13.50 13.91
N ILE A 236 -23.08 -12.70 14.81
CA ILE A 236 -21.66 -12.80 15.16
C ILE A 236 -21.36 -14.10 15.92
N SER A 237 -20.47 -14.93 15.35
CA SER A 237 -20.01 -16.20 15.95
C SER A 237 -18.48 -16.38 15.81
N PRO A 238 -17.79 -16.99 16.81
CA PRO A 238 -18.31 -17.34 18.13
C PRO A 238 -18.65 -16.11 18.98
N PRO A 239 -19.48 -16.22 20.04
CA PRO A 239 -19.97 -15.08 20.81
C PRO A 239 -18.90 -14.09 21.32
N PRO A 240 -17.71 -14.52 21.76
CA PRO A 240 -16.65 -13.59 22.17
C PRO A 240 -16.18 -12.64 21.07
N LYS A 241 -16.48 -12.91 19.78
CA LYS A 241 -16.16 -11.99 18.68
C LYS A 241 -16.94 -10.68 18.74
N ARG A 242 -17.97 -10.57 19.58
CA ARG A 242 -18.76 -9.34 19.77
C ARG A 242 -18.01 -8.19 20.43
N ILE A 243 -16.82 -8.40 20.95
CA ILE A 243 -15.97 -7.30 21.45
C ILE A 243 -15.20 -6.57 20.34
N TRP A 244 -15.37 -6.97 19.08
CA TRP A 244 -14.73 -6.32 17.95
C TRP A 244 -15.78 -5.71 17.04
N THR A 245 -15.68 -4.41 16.82
CA THR A 245 -16.44 -3.68 15.81
C THR A 245 -15.49 -3.18 14.75
N PHE A 246 -15.77 -3.51 13.49
CA PHE A 246 -14.96 -3.09 12.36
C PHE A 246 -15.70 -2.00 11.60
N TYR A 247 -14.93 -1.08 11.02
CA TYR A 247 -15.45 -0.12 10.05
C TYR A 247 -14.78 -0.36 8.70
N GLY A 248 -15.56 -0.25 7.63
CA GLY A 248 -15.05 -0.39 6.26
C GLY A 248 -14.32 0.87 5.75
N PRO A 249 -13.82 0.85 4.51
CA PRO A 249 -13.21 2.01 3.87
C PRO A 249 -14.18 3.17 3.62
N ASP A 250 -15.49 2.89 3.67
CA ASP A 250 -16.60 3.86 3.74
C ASP A 250 -16.75 4.51 5.11
N ALA A 251 -15.93 4.10 6.08
CA ALA A 251 -15.96 4.57 7.47
C ALA A 251 -17.30 4.33 8.18
N LYS A 252 -18.02 3.28 7.76
CA LYS A 252 -19.28 2.84 8.36
C LYS A 252 -19.08 1.53 9.11
N PRO A 253 -19.88 1.26 10.17
CA PRO A 253 -19.87 -0.03 10.84
C PRO A 253 -20.05 -1.18 9.85
N TRP A 254 -19.27 -2.22 10.07
CA TRP A 254 -19.25 -3.42 9.26
C TRP A 254 -19.44 -4.64 10.17
N ASN A 255 -20.54 -5.37 9.96
CA ASN A 255 -20.79 -6.67 10.62
C ASN A 255 -19.92 -7.78 10.03
N TYR A 256 -18.61 -7.58 10.14
CA TYR A 256 -17.57 -8.43 9.59
C TYR A 256 -17.70 -9.91 9.98
N TYR A 257 -17.91 -10.18 11.27
CA TYR A 257 -18.00 -11.56 11.76
C TYR A 257 -19.35 -12.21 11.42
N GLY A 258 -20.44 -11.44 11.37
CA GLY A 258 -21.74 -11.94 10.94
C GLY A 258 -21.74 -12.33 9.46
N GLU A 259 -21.28 -11.44 8.58
CA GLU A 259 -21.13 -11.72 7.15
C GLU A 259 -20.25 -12.95 6.92
N LEU A 260 -19.09 -13.01 7.59
CA LEU A 260 -18.22 -14.17 7.50
C LEU A 260 -18.93 -15.46 7.92
N HIS A 261 -19.57 -15.49 9.08
CA HIS A 261 -20.12 -16.72 9.60
C HIS A 261 -21.19 -17.29 8.67
N GLN A 262 -21.97 -16.41 8.04
CA GLN A 262 -23.06 -16.75 7.14
C GLN A 262 -22.58 -17.08 5.71
N GLU A 263 -21.61 -16.33 5.20
CA GLU A 263 -21.23 -16.37 3.77
C GLU A 263 -19.89 -17.09 3.50
N GLY A 264 -19.08 -17.29 4.54
CA GLY A 264 -17.74 -17.86 4.42
C GLY A 264 -16.80 -17.01 3.57
N THR A 265 -15.82 -17.66 2.92
CA THR A 265 -14.84 -16.98 2.04
C THR A 265 -15.17 -17.15 0.55
N LYS A 266 -16.20 -17.93 0.22
CA LYS A 266 -16.59 -18.21 -1.18
C LYS A 266 -17.33 -17.01 -1.77
N PHE A 267 -18.28 -16.45 -1.01
CA PHE A 267 -18.99 -15.23 -1.35
C PHE A 267 -18.18 -14.04 -0.85
N GLN A 268 -17.50 -13.37 -1.78
CA GLN A 268 -16.82 -12.11 -1.50
C GLN A 268 -17.68 -11.00 -2.08
N ARG A 269 -18.28 -10.17 -1.23
CA ARG A 269 -19.11 -9.05 -1.65
C ARG A 269 -18.24 -8.02 -2.37
N PRO A 270 -18.59 -7.61 -3.60
CA PRO A 270 -17.85 -6.58 -4.29
C PRO A 270 -18.00 -5.26 -3.53
N PHE A 271 -16.87 -4.61 -3.27
CA PHE A 271 -16.82 -3.31 -2.62
C PHE A 271 -15.63 -2.53 -3.19
N LEU A 272 -15.94 -1.52 -3.99
CA LEU A 272 -14.93 -0.73 -4.68
C LEU A 272 -14.43 0.40 -3.78
N TYR A 273 -13.12 0.46 -3.53
CA TYR A 273 -12.51 1.63 -2.90
C TYR A 273 -11.08 1.86 -3.40
N ILE A 274 -10.60 3.09 -3.23
CA ILE A 274 -9.26 3.49 -3.64
C ILE A 274 -8.34 3.42 -2.43
N PRO A 275 -7.22 2.67 -2.45
CA PRO A 275 -6.22 2.66 -1.39
C PRO A 275 -5.65 4.05 -1.08
N GLU A 276 -5.24 4.26 0.17
CA GLU A 276 -4.46 5.46 0.50
C GLU A 276 -3.05 5.30 -0.07
N LYS A 277 -2.41 6.42 -0.40
CA LYS A 277 -1.05 6.42 -0.95
C LYS A 277 -0.12 6.96 0.12
N VAL A 278 0.85 6.15 0.53
CA VAL A 278 1.73 6.40 1.68
C VAL A 278 3.18 6.18 1.29
N TRP A 279 4.10 6.99 1.83
CA TRP A 279 5.54 6.78 1.67
C TRP A 279 6.02 5.61 2.53
N TYR A 280 6.72 4.67 1.90
CA TYR A 280 7.35 3.55 2.57
C TYR A 280 8.68 3.19 1.87
N LYS A 281 9.77 3.22 2.64
CA LYS A 281 11.14 2.94 2.18
C LYS A 281 11.50 3.65 0.85
N GLY A 282 11.18 4.96 0.77
CA GLY A 282 11.54 5.81 -0.36
C GLY A 282 10.63 5.73 -1.61
N LYS A 283 9.55 4.93 -1.55
CA LYS A 283 8.52 4.87 -2.60
C LYS A 283 7.12 5.11 -2.04
N ILE A 284 6.23 5.64 -2.85
CA ILE A 284 4.80 5.69 -2.57
C ILE A 284 4.19 4.32 -2.90
N TRP A 285 3.39 3.80 -1.99
CA TRP A 285 2.68 2.53 -2.09
C TRP A 285 1.17 2.70 -1.85
N PRO A 286 0.32 1.85 -2.45
CA PRO A 286 -1.06 1.71 -2.03
C PRO A 286 -1.11 0.90 -0.73
N MET A 287 -1.70 1.46 0.32
CA MET A 287 -1.69 0.87 1.65
C MET A 287 -3.06 0.95 2.34
N ASN A 288 -3.14 0.29 3.48
CA ASN A 288 -4.21 0.42 4.47
C ASN A 288 -3.59 0.50 5.86
N ARG A 289 -3.63 1.67 6.46
CA ARG A 289 -3.30 1.88 7.87
C ARG A 289 -4.55 1.62 8.69
N VAL A 290 -4.57 0.49 9.41
CA VAL A 290 -5.68 0.17 10.28
C VAL A 290 -5.62 1.08 11.49
N HIS A 291 -6.73 1.74 11.80
CA HIS A 291 -6.92 2.51 13.02
C HIS A 291 -7.45 1.61 14.14
N SER A 292 -7.22 1.98 15.40
CA SER A 292 -7.72 1.16 16.52
C SER A 292 -8.04 1.93 17.78
N ALA A 293 -9.03 1.42 18.53
CA ALA A 293 -9.34 1.86 19.89
C ALA A 293 -9.55 0.64 20.81
N TRP A 294 -8.97 0.67 22.01
CA TRP A 294 -8.99 -0.44 22.96
C TRP A 294 -8.54 -0.03 24.36
N VAL A 295 -8.71 -0.93 25.35
CA VAL A 295 -8.27 -0.71 26.74
C VAL A 295 -7.07 -1.60 27.07
N GLY A 296 -6.04 -1.00 27.69
CA GLY A 296 -4.78 -1.66 27.99
C GLY A 296 -4.19 -1.34 29.36
N PHE A 297 -3.04 -1.96 29.64
CA PHE A 297 -2.25 -1.76 30.85
C PHE A 297 -0.86 -1.25 30.52
N ILE A 298 -0.44 -0.22 31.23
CA ILE A 298 0.97 0.15 31.34
C ILE A 298 1.51 -0.50 32.60
N LYS A 299 2.46 -1.43 32.43
CA LYS A 299 3.14 -2.10 33.53
C LYS A 299 4.48 -1.42 33.82
N PRO A 300 4.80 -1.13 35.10
CA PRO A 300 6.07 -0.51 35.44
C PRO A 300 7.27 -1.32 34.94
N GLY A 301 8.22 -0.66 34.29
CA GLY A 301 9.46 -1.27 33.82
C GLY A 301 9.33 -2.16 32.58
N LEU A 302 8.14 -2.31 32.00
CA LEU A 302 7.93 -3.05 30.74
C LEU A 302 7.67 -2.09 29.58
N PRO A 303 8.29 -2.31 28.41
CA PRO A 303 7.98 -1.52 27.23
C PRO A 303 6.60 -1.87 26.69
N GLY A 304 5.87 -0.85 26.23
CA GLY A 304 4.58 -1.02 25.55
C GLY A 304 3.35 -1.04 26.45
N ILE A 305 2.20 -1.33 25.84
CA ILE A 305 0.88 -1.39 26.48
C ILE A 305 0.29 -2.76 26.21
N ASP A 306 -0.02 -3.51 27.28
CA ASP A 306 -0.66 -4.81 27.16
C ASP A 306 -2.16 -4.66 26.99
N MET A 307 -2.77 -5.39 26.07
CA MET A 307 -4.22 -5.41 25.91
C MET A 307 -4.91 -6.12 27.08
N VAL A 308 -6.05 -5.60 27.53
CA VAL A 308 -6.96 -6.37 28.40
C VAL A 308 -7.38 -7.64 27.67
N PHE A 309 -7.45 -8.79 28.36
CA PHE A 309 -7.89 -10.02 27.69
C PHE A 309 -9.32 -9.89 27.15
N MET A 310 -9.46 -10.18 25.86
CA MET A 310 -10.74 -10.09 25.12
C MET A 310 -11.86 -10.91 25.76
N VAL A 311 -11.55 -12.07 26.34
CA VAL A 311 -12.53 -12.91 27.04
C VAL A 311 -13.07 -12.25 28.31
N ASP A 312 -12.23 -11.51 29.02
CA ASP A 312 -12.62 -10.79 30.24
C ASP A 312 -13.48 -9.58 29.88
N TYR A 313 -13.08 -8.86 28.83
CA TYR A 313 -13.86 -7.77 28.26
C TYR A 313 -15.26 -8.22 27.81
N PHE A 314 -15.34 -9.34 27.09
CA PHE A 314 -16.61 -9.94 26.65
C PHE A 314 -17.50 -10.33 27.83
N ARG A 315 -16.93 -10.94 28.88
CA ARG A 315 -17.68 -11.36 30.06
C ARG A 315 -18.23 -10.17 30.83
N MET A 316 -17.44 -9.11 31.03
CA MET A 316 -17.89 -7.88 31.67
C MET A 316 -19.09 -7.29 30.94
N TRP A 317 -18.98 -7.07 29.62
CA TRP A 317 -20.09 -6.54 28.82
C TRP A 317 -21.31 -7.46 28.84
N LYS A 318 -21.13 -8.78 28.81
CA LYS A 318 -22.23 -9.74 28.93
C LYS A 318 -22.94 -9.64 30.28
N GLU A 319 -22.18 -9.54 31.38
CA GLU A 319 -22.74 -9.35 32.73
C GLU A 319 -23.51 -8.02 32.82
N HIS A 320 -22.97 -6.94 32.23
CA HIS A 320 -23.65 -5.64 32.14
C HIS A 320 -24.97 -5.72 31.35
N LEU A 321 -24.96 -6.26 30.14
CA LEU A 321 -26.15 -6.36 29.29
C LEU A 321 -27.26 -7.24 29.88
N ALA A 322 -26.93 -8.15 30.79
CA ALA A 322 -27.91 -8.97 31.49
C ALA A 322 -28.69 -8.19 32.57
N ASP A 323 -28.06 -7.22 33.21
CA ASP A 323 -28.69 -6.33 34.21
C ASP A 323 -27.91 -5.00 34.28
N PRO A 324 -28.20 -4.02 33.38
CA PRO A 324 -27.38 -2.82 33.21
C PRO A 324 -27.39 -1.88 34.41
N GLN A 325 -28.39 -1.98 35.30
CA GLN A 325 -28.49 -1.14 36.49
C GLN A 325 -27.66 -1.70 37.64
N LYS A 326 -27.51 -3.03 37.72
CA LYS A 326 -26.76 -3.70 38.79
C LYS A 326 -25.31 -3.97 38.42
N ASN A 327 -25.07 -4.46 37.22
CA ASN A 327 -23.76 -4.94 36.77
C ASN A 327 -23.08 -3.87 35.92
N PHE A 328 -21.97 -3.33 36.43
CA PHE A 328 -21.15 -2.33 35.73
C PHE A 328 -21.94 -1.11 35.20
N PRO A 329 -22.75 -0.44 36.04
CA PRO A 329 -23.74 0.54 35.58
C PRO A 329 -23.16 1.80 34.92
N ALA A 330 -21.90 2.15 35.17
CA ALA A 330 -21.30 3.30 34.50
C ALA A 330 -21.14 3.07 32.99
N LEU A 331 -21.18 1.83 32.49
CA LEU A 331 -21.18 1.55 31.05
C LEU A 331 -22.42 2.12 30.32
N ASN A 332 -23.50 2.48 31.03
CA ASN A 332 -24.66 3.17 30.45
C ASN A 332 -24.35 4.61 29.97
N GLU A 333 -23.20 5.18 30.37
CA GLU A 333 -22.75 6.48 29.88
C GLU A 333 -22.32 6.43 28.40
N ILE A 334 -21.95 5.25 27.90
CA ILE A 334 -21.46 5.02 26.54
C ILE A 334 -22.65 5.04 25.58
N ARG A 335 -22.61 5.92 24.56
CA ARG A 335 -23.72 6.11 23.61
C ARG A 335 -23.25 6.06 22.17
N ASP A 336 -24.22 5.87 21.29
CA ASP A 336 -24.06 6.07 19.85
C ASP A 336 -24.27 7.56 19.55
N ASP A 337 -23.17 8.28 19.37
CA ASP A 337 -23.17 9.74 19.24
C ASP A 337 -23.44 10.18 17.81
N ASN A 338 -23.09 9.34 16.83
CA ASN A 338 -23.23 9.63 15.41
C ASN A 338 -24.53 9.02 14.80
N LEU A 339 -25.26 8.22 15.58
CA LEU A 339 -26.50 7.51 15.24
C LEU A 339 -26.34 6.49 14.10
N ASP A 340 -25.19 5.83 14.00
CA ASP A 340 -24.91 4.79 12.99
C ASP A 340 -25.28 3.37 13.45
N GLY A 341 -25.81 3.23 14.66
CA GLY A 341 -26.24 1.98 15.29
C GLY A 341 -25.14 1.31 16.12
N VAL A 342 -23.97 1.94 16.28
CA VAL A 342 -22.85 1.45 17.08
C VAL A 342 -22.40 2.52 18.07
N PRO A 343 -22.27 2.20 19.36
CA PRO A 343 -21.76 3.17 20.33
C PRO A 343 -20.28 3.48 20.14
N GLU A 344 -19.88 4.70 20.46
CA GLU A 344 -18.49 5.12 20.53
C GLU A 344 -18.05 5.39 21.96
N VAL A 345 -16.76 5.17 22.22
CA VAL A 345 -16.13 5.63 23.46
C VAL A 345 -15.21 6.78 23.10
N ASN A 346 -15.74 8.00 23.16
CA ASN A 346 -15.11 9.20 22.60
C ASN A 346 -15.09 10.38 23.57
N ARG A 347 -16.05 10.47 24.50
CA ARG A 347 -16.08 11.53 25.51
C ARG A 347 -15.23 11.19 26.75
N PRO A 348 -14.69 12.20 27.46
CA PRO A 348 -13.97 11.97 28.70
C PRO A 348 -14.76 11.21 29.76
N GLU A 349 -16.07 11.45 29.85
CA GLU A 349 -16.98 10.83 30.80
C GLU A 349 -17.12 9.32 30.51
N GLU A 350 -17.27 8.95 29.23
CA GLU A 350 -17.36 7.56 28.77
C GLU A 350 -16.04 6.81 28.95
N ILE A 351 -14.91 7.44 28.60
CA ILE A 351 -13.58 6.85 28.79
C ILE A 351 -13.36 6.54 30.27
N LYS A 352 -13.68 7.49 31.16
CA LYS A 352 -13.58 7.27 32.61
C LYS A 352 -14.52 6.17 33.08
N ALA A 353 -15.76 6.16 32.62
CA ALA A 353 -16.74 5.14 32.96
C ALA A 353 -16.26 3.74 32.55
N LEU A 354 -15.76 3.61 31.32
CA LEU A 354 -15.23 2.37 30.79
C LEU A 354 -14.03 1.88 31.61
N LEU A 355 -13.02 2.74 31.83
CA LEU A 355 -11.83 2.38 32.59
C LEU A 355 -12.19 1.99 34.03
N LYS A 356 -13.13 2.69 34.66
CA LYS A 356 -13.63 2.38 36.00
C LYS A 356 -14.22 0.97 36.06
N GLU A 357 -15.14 0.61 35.15
CA GLU A 357 -15.83 -0.68 35.22
C GLU A 357 -14.93 -1.85 34.78
N VAL A 358 -14.02 -1.63 33.82
CA VAL A 358 -12.99 -2.61 33.44
C VAL A 358 -12.09 -2.90 34.64
N LYS A 359 -11.62 -1.88 35.35
CA LYS A 359 -10.83 -2.04 36.58
C LYS A 359 -11.61 -2.84 37.63
N ARG A 360 -12.87 -2.45 37.90
CA ARG A 360 -13.75 -3.14 38.84
C ARG A 360 -13.93 -4.62 38.51
N TYR A 361 -14.22 -4.96 37.25
CA TYR A 361 -14.36 -6.36 36.82
C TYR A 361 -13.08 -7.16 37.09
N LEU A 362 -11.93 -6.61 36.71
CA LEU A 362 -10.65 -7.31 36.86
C LEU A 362 -10.25 -7.50 38.32
N GLU A 363 -10.52 -6.52 39.19
CA GLU A 363 -10.31 -6.64 40.64
C GLU A 363 -11.21 -7.73 41.23
N LEU A 364 -12.51 -7.76 40.87
CA LEU A 364 -13.45 -8.79 41.31
C LEU A 364 -13.03 -10.21 40.90
N LYS A 365 -12.40 -10.37 39.73
CA LYS A 365 -11.88 -11.68 39.26
C LYS A 365 -10.44 -11.96 39.73
N GLY A 366 -9.81 -11.08 40.51
CA GLY A 366 -8.42 -11.25 40.97
C GLY A 366 -7.38 -11.19 39.85
N LYS A 367 -7.70 -10.51 38.73
CA LYS A 367 -6.90 -10.45 37.51
C LYS A 367 -6.21 -9.10 37.27
N PHE A 368 -6.47 -8.09 38.09
CA PHE A 368 -5.85 -6.79 37.92
C PHE A 368 -4.33 -6.87 38.19
N PRO A 369 -3.45 -6.51 37.24
CA PRO A 369 -2.01 -6.62 37.44
C PRO A 369 -1.51 -5.65 38.52
N LYS A 370 -0.63 -6.12 39.41
CA LYS A 370 -0.07 -5.29 40.48
C LYS A 370 0.67 -4.08 39.91
N LYS A 371 0.40 -2.89 40.46
CA LYS A 371 1.03 -1.60 40.09
C LYS A 371 0.82 -1.18 38.62
N ALA A 372 -0.04 -1.85 37.86
CA ALA A 372 -0.34 -1.44 36.50
C ALA A 372 -1.31 -0.25 36.47
N ARG A 373 -1.17 0.58 35.45
CA ARG A 373 -2.11 1.67 35.14
C ARG A 373 -3.00 1.25 34.00
N LEU A 374 -4.31 1.37 34.18
CA LEU A 374 -5.27 1.07 33.13
C LEU A 374 -5.43 2.30 32.23
N VAL A 375 -5.32 2.12 30.92
CA VAL A 375 -5.36 3.21 29.94
C VAL A 375 -6.32 2.90 28.80
N PHE A 376 -6.92 3.93 28.26
CA PHE A 376 -7.61 3.91 26.98
C PHE A 376 -6.62 4.27 25.88
N VAL A 377 -6.53 3.44 24.84
CA VAL A 377 -5.66 3.65 23.69
C VAL A 377 -6.53 4.00 22.49
N LYS A 378 -6.21 5.12 21.84
CA LYS A 378 -6.84 5.59 20.59
C LYS A 378 -5.75 5.94 19.61
N ASP A 379 -5.63 5.14 18.56
CA ASP A 379 -4.54 5.21 17.59
C ASP A 379 -3.15 5.34 18.26
N ALA A 380 -2.37 6.36 17.90
CA ALA A 380 -1.03 6.63 18.42
C ALA A 380 -1.06 7.50 19.70
N ALA A 381 -2.09 7.36 20.54
CA ALA A 381 -2.17 8.04 21.82
C ALA A 381 -2.90 7.19 22.87
N TYR A 382 -2.63 7.47 24.15
CA TYR A 382 -3.37 6.89 25.26
C TYR A 382 -3.71 7.92 26.34
N THR A 383 -4.68 7.60 27.18
CA THR A 383 -5.15 8.44 28.29
C THR A 383 -5.67 7.59 29.46
N GLU A 384 -5.68 8.16 30.66
CA GLU A 384 -6.29 7.59 31.87
C GLU A 384 -7.63 8.25 32.22
N ASP A 385 -7.94 9.39 31.59
CA ASP A 385 -9.04 10.27 32.00
C ASP A 385 -9.83 10.87 30.82
N GLY A 386 -9.42 10.59 29.58
CA GLY A 386 -10.03 11.14 28.36
C GLY A 386 -9.68 12.60 28.05
N LYS A 387 -8.94 13.28 28.94
CA LYS A 387 -8.58 14.70 28.82
C LYS A 387 -7.09 14.88 28.51
N ASN A 388 -6.24 14.18 29.26
CA ASN A 388 -4.80 14.24 29.12
C ASN A 388 -4.31 13.07 28.28
N TRP A 389 -3.82 13.38 27.08
CA TRP A 389 -3.38 12.39 26.11
C TRP A 389 -1.85 12.35 26.03
N THR A 390 -1.30 11.14 26.08
CA THR A 390 0.13 10.89 25.85
C THR A 390 0.30 10.29 24.47
N HIS A 391 1.15 10.91 23.64
CA HIS A 391 1.46 10.42 22.31
C HIS A 391 2.42 9.24 22.35
N LEU A 392 2.12 8.25 21.52
CA LEU A 392 2.94 7.08 21.27
C LEU A 392 3.81 7.32 20.03
N LYS A 393 5.06 6.87 20.09
CA LYS A 393 5.92 6.87 18.90
C LYS A 393 5.44 5.80 17.93
N HIS A 394 5.38 6.15 16.66
CA HIS A 394 5.01 5.26 15.56
C HIS A 394 5.72 5.71 14.28
N PHE A 395 5.78 4.82 13.29
CA PHE A 395 6.36 5.16 12.00
C PHE A 395 5.41 6.04 11.18
N PRO A 396 5.92 6.88 10.25
CA PRO A 396 5.08 7.75 9.42
C PRO A 396 4.04 7.02 8.56
N TRP A 397 4.27 5.74 8.26
CA TRP A 397 3.34 4.90 7.49
C TRP A 397 2.33 4.15 8.37
N GLU A 398 2.29 4.41 9.68
CA GLU A 398 1.34 3.81 10.62
C GLU A 398 0.29 4.83 11.04
N ALA A 399 -0.94 4.36 11.30
CA ALA A 399 -1.91 5.13 12.07
C ALA A 399 -1.64 5.02 13.59
N THR A 400 -1.13 3.86 14.01
CA THR A 400 -0.84 3.52 15.40
C THR A 400 0.23 2.43 15.44
N PRO A 401 1.08 2.36 16.49
CA PRO A 401 2.06 1.28 16.62
C PRO A 401 1.42 -0.06 17.03
N TYR A 402 0.11 -0.10 17.31
CA TYR A 402 -0.60 -1.29 17.81
C TYR A 402 -1.58 -1.90 16.80
N ALA A 403 -1.65 -1.38 15.58
CA ALA A 403 -2.48 -1.95 14.52
C ALA A 403 -1.69 -2.15 13.24
N SER A 404 -2.14 -3.08 12.40
CA SER A 404 -1.42 -3.47 11.20
C SER A 404 -1.48 -2.39 10.11
N VAL A 405 -0.38 -2.27 9.37
CA VAL A 405 -0.34 -1.59 8.08
C VAL A 405 -0.24 -2.65 7.00
N PHE A 406 -1.20 -2.66 6.08
CA PHE A 406 -1.21 -3.61 4.97
C PHE A 406 -0.78 -2.94 3.68
N LYS A 407 0.32 -3.42 3.10
CA LYS A 407 0.78 -2.97 1.79
C LYS A 407 0.13 -3.80 0.70
N TYR A 408 -0.59 -3.17 -0.22
CA TYR A 408 -1.27 -3.92 -1.28
C TYR A 408 -0.29 -4.36 -2.37
N SER A 409 -0.10 -5.67 -2.45
CA SER A 409 0.80 -6.34 -3.41
C SER A 409 0.12 -7.47 -4.20
N HIS A 410 -1.20 -7.62 -4.06
CA HIS A 410 -2.05 -8.58 -4.76
C HIS A 410 -3.23 -7.84 -5.42
N ASP A 411 -4.03 -8.55 -6.23
CA ASP A 411 -5.10 -7.98 -7.05
C ASP A 411 -4.55 -6.88 -7.98
N ILE A 412 -3.55 -7.30 -8.77
CA ILE A 412 -2.85 -6.44 -9.72
C ILE A 412 -3.66 -6.31 -11.00
N TYR A 413 -3.91 -5.07 -11.42
CA TYR A 413 -4.65 -4.71 -12.62
C TYR A 413 -3.75 -4.60 -13.85
N PRO A 414 -4.28 -4.91 -15.06
CA PRO A 414 -3.55 -4.76 -16.30
C PRO A 414 -3.23 -3.29 -16.59
N ALA A 415 -2.25 -3.04 -17.47
CA ALA A 415 -1.81 -1.69 -17.82
C ALA A 415 -2.94 -0.77 -18.32
N LYS A 416 -3.95 -1.32 -19.01
CA LYS A 416 -5.12 -0.56 -19.49
C LYS A 416 -6.08 -0.11 -18.39
N ALA A 417 -5.95 -0.63 -17.18
CA ALA A 417 -6.74 -0.22 -16.02
C ALA A 417 -5.88 0.44 -14.93
N ALA A 418 -4.58 0.59 -15.16
CA ALA A 418 -3.67 1.22 -14.21
C ALA A 418 -3.87 2.75 -14.18
N LEU A 419 -3.45 3.40 -13.09
CA LEU A 419 -3.31 4.86 -13.10
C LEU A 419 -2.35 5.29 -14.22
N ARG A 420 -2.64 6.42 -14.87
CA ARG A 420 -2.04 6.94 -16.11
C ARG A 420 -2.51 6.26 -17.41
N SER A 421 -3.44 5.30 -17.34
CA SER A 421 -3.96 4.68 -18.57
C SER A 421 -4.67 5.69 -19.49
N GLU A 422 -5.32 6.71 -18.91
CA GLU A 422 -5.98 7.80 -19.68
C GLU A 422 -5.12 9.07 -19.78
N GLY A 423 -4.02 9.16 -19.01
CA GLY A 423 -3.02 10.22 -19.14
C GLY A 423 -2.51 10.71 -17.78
N CYS A 424 -1.72 11.79 -17.79
CA CYS A 424 -1.17 12.36 -16.56
C CYS A 424 -2.26 12.88 -15.60
N ALA A 425 -3.42 13.28 -16.14
CA ALA A 425 -4.56 13.79 -15.38
C ALA A 425 -5.19 12.77 -14.42
N ASP A 426 -5.00 11.45 -14.64
CA ASP A 426 -5.43 10.40 -13.71
C ASP A 426 -4.93 10.64 -12.28
N CYS A 427 -3.70 11.18 -12.19
CA CYS A 427 -3.06 11.50 -10.92
C CYS A 427 -2.98 13.00 -10.67
N HIS A 428 -2.77 13.81 -11.71
CA HIS A 428 -2.48 15.24 -11.60
C HIS A 428 -3.68 16.15 -11.93
N SER A 429 -4.92 15.67 -11.78
CA SER A 429 -6.10 16.51 -11.88
C SER A 429 -6.60 17.03 -10.53
N GLY A 430 -7.38 18.11 -10.55
CA GLY A 430 -8.04 18.65 -9.35
C GLY A 430 -9.09 17.70 -8.76
N ARG A 431 -9.48 16.68 -9.53
CA ARG A 431 -10.44 15.63 -9.14
C ARG A 431 -9.76 14.29 -8.86
N SER A 432 -8.44 14.21 -9.00
CA SER A 432 -7.69 12.97 -8.84
C SER A 432 -7.77 12.45 -7.40
N PRO A 433 -8.26 11.22 -7.20
CA PRO A 433 -8.24 10.59 -5.89
C PRO A 433 -6.82 10.24 -5.42
N PHE A 434 -5.79 10.33 -6.29
CA PHE A 434 -4.41 10.10 -5.86
C PHE A 434 -3.95 11.12 -4.80
N PHE A 435 -4.30 12.39 -4.99
CA PHE A 435 -3.94 13.48 -4.06
C PHE A 435 -5.11 13.93 -3.19
N TYR A 436 -6.34 13.93 -3.72
CA TYR A 436 -7.46 14.59 -3.06
C TYR A 436 -8.42 13.66 -2.33
N ARG A 437 -8.23 12.34 -2.38
CA ARG A 437 -9.13 11.43 -1.64
C ARG A 437 -9.09 11.74 -0.13
N PRO A 438 -10.22 11.62 0.58
CA PRO A 438 -10.21 11.68 2.03
C PRO A 438 -9.52 10.44 2.60
N VAL A 439 -8.64 10.64 3.56
CA VAL A 439 -7.90 9.62 4.31
C VAL A 439 -8.17 9.83 5.78
N LEU A 440 -8.52 8.76 6.50
CA LEU A 440 -8.78 8.82 7.93
C LEU A 440 -7.48 9.19 8.66
N THR A 441 -7.58 10.13 9.60
CA THR A 441 -6.43 10.61 10.38
C THR A 441 -6.66 10.65 11.87
N SER A 442 -7.91 10.67 12.33
CA SER A 442 -8.24 10.62 13.75
C SER A 442 -9.60 9.99 13.97
N LEU A 443 -9.68 9.18 15.02
CA LEU A 443 -10.90 8.54 15.49
C LEU A 443 -11.71 9.47 16.39
N TRP A 444 -13.02 9.41 16.20
CA TRP A 444 -14.14 10.10 16.87
C TRP A 444 -13.78 11.34 17.69
N ASP A 445 -14.31 12.49 17.29
CA ASP A 445 -14.41 13.66 18.15
C ASP A 445 -15.52 13.47 19.21
N GLY A 446 -15.81 14.52 19.99
CA GLY A 446 -16.84 14.47 21.05
C GLY A 446 -18.28 14.27 20.54
N GLN A 447 -18.49 14.26 19.22
CA GLN A 447 -19.77 14.01 18.55
C GLN A 447 -19.75 12.69 17.77
N GLY A 448 -18.79 11.81 18.01
CA GLY A 448 -18.68 10.52 17.31
C GLY A 448 -18.16 10.67 15.88
N LYS A 449 -17.70 11.84 15.44
CA LYS A 449 -17.34 12.06 14.03
C LYS A 449 -15.88 11.74 13.74
N LEU A 450 -15.65 10.96 12.68
CA LEU A 450 -14.31 10.66 12.16
C LEU A 450 -13.70 11.85 11.41
N SER A 451 -12.38 12.05 11.55
CA SER A 451 -11.66 13.15 10.91
C SER A 451 -10.82 12.69 9.73
N PHE A 452 -10.99 13.35 8.59
CA PHE A 452 -10.31 13.02 7.33
C PHE A 452 -9.47 14.18 6.81
N ARG A 453 -8.35 13.84 6.16
CA ARG A 453 -7.48 14.78 5.44
C ARG A 453 -7.28 14.31 4.00
N PRO A 454 -7.00 15.22 3.05
CA PRO A 454 -6.67 14.81 1.69
C PRO A 454 -5.34 14.06 1.64
N ASN A 455 -5.24 13.06 0.76
CA ASN A 455 -4.07 12.18 0.67
C ASN A 455 -2.73 12.91 0.40
N TYR A 456 -2.75 14.10 -0.22
CA TYR A 456 -1.53 14.87 -0.42
C TYR A 456 -0.88 15.33 0.90
N GLU A 457 -1.65 15.55 1.96
CA GLU A 457 -1.10 15.90 3.28
C GLU A 457 -0.35 14.71 3.88
N ILE A 458 -0.90 13.50 3.70
CA ILE A 458 -0.25 12.23 4.09
C ILE A 458 1.07 12.03 3.34
N LEU A 459 1.13 12.46 2.08
CA LEU A 459 2.33 12.42 1.25
C LEU A 459 3.33 13.55 1.56
N GLY A 460 3.01 14.48 2.47
CA GLY A 460 3.87 15.61 2.84
C GLY A 460 3.85 16.79 1.86
N TYR A 461 2.86 16.85 0.97
CA TYR A 461 2.69 17.97 0.05
C TYR A 461 1.79 19.07 0.64
N SER A 462 2.01 20.31 0.23
CA SER A 462 1.13 21.44 0.51
C SER A 462 0.05 21.55 -0.55
N ALA A 463 -1.10 22.12 -0.18
CA ALA A 463 -2.19 22.38 -1.12
C ALA A 463 -1.72 23.22 -2.33
N TRP A 464 -0.84 24.20 -2.12
CA TRP A 464 -0.26 25.03 -3.18
C TRP A 464 0.59 24.24 -4.16
N ALA A 465 1.45 23.34 -3.66
CA ALA A 465 2.30 22.52 -4.52
C ALA A 465 1.49 21.60 -5.43
N VAL A 466 0.44 20.98 -4.89
CA VAL A 466 -0.45 20.11 -5.69
C VAL A 466 -1.29 20.94 -6.65
N LYS A 467 -1.88 22.06 -6.22
CA LYS A 467 -2.66 22.96 -7.11
C LYS A 467 -1.82 23.50 -8.26
N ALA A 468 -0.58 23.90 -8.02
CA ALA A 468 0.34 24.35 -9.06
C ALA A 468 0.59 23.24 -10.09
N LEU A 469 0.85 22.02 -9.61
CA LEU A 469 1.04 20.85 -10.47
C LEU A 469 -0.23 20.49 -11.26
N THR A 470 -1.40 20.58 -10.63
CA THR A 470 -2.69 20.38 -11.29
C THR A 470 -2.91 21.38 -12.40
N TRP A 471 -2.75 22.68 -12.12
CA TRP A 471 -2.90 23.73 -13.12
C TRP A 471 -1.88 23.58 -14.26
N ARG A 472 -0.63 23.21 -13.93
CA ARG A 472 0.40 22.91 -14.92
C ARG A 472 -0.07 21.83 -15.91
N GLN A 473 -0.71 20.78 -15.41
CA GLN A 473 -1.09 19.61 -16.20
C GLN A 473 -2.42 19.80 -16.95
N GLU A 474 -3.42 20.40 -16.31
CA GLU A 474 -4.74 20.59 -16.91
C GLU A 474 -4.81 21.81 -17.85
N VAL A 475 -3.95 22.82 -17.64
CA VAL A 475 -4.02 24.09 -18.37
C VAL A 475 -2.73 24.38 -19.12
N LEU A 476 -1.61 24.49 -18.40
CA LEU A 476 -0.37 25.00 -19.01
C LEU A 476 0.19 24.07 -20.07
N GLU A 477 0.22 22.75 -19.83
CA GLU A 477 0.76 21.77 -20.77
C GLU A 477 -0.06 21.68 -22.07
N PRO A 478 -1.41 21.61 -22.04
CA PRO A 478 -2.23 21.75 -23.25
C PRO A 478 -1.98 23.08 -23.99
N VAL A 479 -1.91 24.21 -23.27
CA VAL A 479 -1.64 25.52 -23.88
C VAL A 479 -0.25 25.55 -24.54
N MET A 480 0.77 24.96 -23.91
CA MET A 480 2.10 24.81 -24.51
C MET A 480 2.05 23.92 -25.76
N TYR A 481 1.32 22.80 -25.71
CA TYR A 481 1.17 21.89 -26.85
C TYR A 481 0.58 22.61 -28.07
N TYR A 482 -0.61 23.21 -27.92
CA TYR A 482 -1.27 23.91 -29.03
C TYR A 482 -0.53 25.19 -29.42
N GLY A 483 0.07 25.90 -28.46
CA GLY A 483 0.89 27.07 -28.69
C GLY A 483 2.14 26.76 -29.53
N LEU A 484 2.79 25.62 -29.28
CA LEU A 484 3.93 25.15 -30.08
C LEU A 484 3.51 24.81 -31.51
N LEU A 485 2.39 24.10 -31.69
CA LEU A 485 1.86 23.79 -33.03
C LEU A 485 1.53 25.08 -33.80
N LEU A 486 0.86 26.03 -33.16
CA LEU A 486 0.54 27.33 -33.74
C LEU A 486 1.82 28.11 -34.09
N PHE A 487 2.82 28.12 -33.20
CA PHE A 487 4.10 28.76 -33.45
C PHE A 487 4.78 28.18 -34.69
N PHE A 488 4.92 26.86 -34.79
CA PHE A 488 5.53 26.23 -35.97
C PHE A 488 4.73 26.50 -37.25
N PHE A 489 3.41 26.53 -37.16
CA PHE A 489 2.55 26.89 -38.28
C PHE A 489 2.80 28.32 -38.75
N VAL A 490 2.86 29.30 -37.84
CA VAL A 490 3.15 30.72 -38.17
C VAL A 490 4.57 30.88 -38.72
N VAL A 491 5.56 30.19 -38.16
CA VAL A 491 6.93 30.19 -38.68
C VAL A 491 6.97 29.59 -40.08
N GLY A 492 6.29 28.47 -40.31
CA GLY A 492 6.19 27.83 -41.63
C GLY A 492 5.54 28.76 -42.67
N LEU A 493 4.41 29.39 -42.34
CA LEU A 493 3.79 30.40 -43.19
C LEU A 493 4.74 31.57 -43.48
N SER A 494 5.42 32.08 -42.46
CA SER A 494 6.37 33.20 -42.61
C SER A 494 7.52 32.83 -43.55
N LEU A 495 8.04 31.60 -43.46
CA LEU A 495 9.08 31.11 -44.37
C LEU A 495 8.58 30.95 -45.81
N VAL A 496 7.34 30.54 -46.03
CA VAL A 496 6.76 30.46 -47.38
C VAL A 496 6.61 31.84 -48.01
N PHE A 497 6.07 32.82 -47.27
CA PHE A 497 5.80 34.16 -47.80
C PHE A 497 7.04 35.06 -47.87
N TYR A 498 7.99 34.93 -46.94
CA TYR A 498 9.12 35.85 -46.78
C TYR A 498 10.50 35.19 -46.92
N GLY A 499 10.57 33.86 -46.95
CA GLY A 499 11.81 33.09 -47.09
C GLY A 499 12.70 33.48 -48.28
N PRO A 500 12.16 33.73 -49.48
CA PRO A 500 12.95 34.14 -50.66
C PRO A 500 13.72 35.46 -50.50
N HIS A 501 13.36 36.29 -49.51
CA HIS A 501 13.98 37.60 -49.27
C HIS A 501 14.99 37.60 -48.10
N LEU A 502 15.24 36.47 -47.44
CA LEU A 502 16.18 36.36 -46.32
C LEU A 502 17.65 36.26 -46.81
N LYS A 503 18.41 37.38 -46.74
CA LYS A 503 19.88 37.36 -46.89
C LYS A 503 20.55 36.84 -45.60
N ILE A 504 20.89 35.56 -45.57
CA ILE A 504 21.49 34.89 -44.38
C ILE A 504 22.99 35.21 -44.20
N ASN A 505 23.67 35.63 -45.27
CA ASN A 505 25.13 35.78 -45.29
C ASN A 505 25.70 36.93 -44.42
N ASP A 506 24.90 37.96 -44.08
CA ASP A 506 25.36 39.13 -43.28
C ASP A 506 25.08 39.03 -41.78
N THR A 507 24.84 37.82 -41.26
CA THR A 507 24.53 37.61 -39.83
C THR A 507 25.79 37.60 -38.95
N SER A 508 25.82 38.44 -37.90
CA SER A 508 26.93 38.47 -36.95
C SER A 508 26.97 37.22 -36.07
N LEU A 509 28.12 36.89 -35.47
CA LEU A 509 28.27 35.73 -34.56
C LEU A 509 27.23 35.78 -33.42
N SER A 510 26.99 36.96 -32.84
CA SER A 510 25.99 37.16 -31.78
C SER A 510 24.57 36.86 -32.24
N GLN A 511 24.21 37.19 -33.49
CA GLN A 511 22.90 36.87 -34.06
C GLN A 511 22.76 35.37 -34.31
N ARG A 512 23.79 34.72 -34.87
CA ARG A 512 23.80 33.26 -35.09
C ARG A 512 23.67 32.50 -33.78
N LEU A 513 24.39 32.95 -32.74
CA LEU A 513 24.32 32.36 -31.40
C LEU A 513 22.93 32.55 -30.77
N ALA A 514 22.32 33.73 -30.92
CA ALA A 514 20.95 33.97 -30.45
C ALA A 514 19.91 33.08 -31.14
N PHE A 515 20.01 32.89 -32.47
CA PHE A 515 19.14 31.97 -33.21
C PHE A 515 19.33 30.52 -32.79
N LEU A 516 20.57 30.10 -32.53
CA LEU A 516 20.86 28.75 -32.04
C LEU A 516 20.25 28.52 -30.66
N ILE A 517 20.45 29.44 -29.70
CA ILE A 517 19.86 29.37 -28.36
C ILE A 517 18.35 29.27 -28.46
N LEU A 518 17.72 30.10 -29.30
CA LEU A 518 16.28 30.09 -29.49
C LEU A 518 15.80 28.77 -30.08
N THR A 519 16.45 28.27 -31.13
CA THR A 519 16.10 26.99 -31.77
C THR A 519 16.19 25.84 -30.78
N VAL A 520 17.27 25.79 -30.00
CA VAL A 520 17.49 24.75 -28.98
C VAL A 520 16.47 24.85 -27.84
N ALA A 521 16.17 26.08 -27.38
CA ALA A 521 15.19 26.33 -26.33
C ALA A 521 13.77 25.94 -26.74
N LEU A 522 13.44 25.98 -28.04
CA LEU A 522 12.12 25.59 -28.56
C LEU A 522 12.03 24.13 -28.99
N LEU A 523 13.12 23.56 -29.54
CA LEU A 523 13.16 22.19 -30.02
C LEU A 523 12.99 21.16 -28.89
N GLY A 524 13.62 21.39 -27.74
CA GLY A 524 13.52 20.50 -26.58
C GLY A 524 12.08 20.32 -26.07
N PRO A 525 11.37 21.42 -25.72
CA PRO A 525 9.95 21.39 -25.37
C PRO A 525 9.08 20.82 -26.49
N ALA A 526 9.31 21.20 -27.76
CA ALA A 526 8.57 20.67 -28.89
C ALA A 526 8.66 19.15 -29.01
N LEU A 527 9.88 18.59 -28.97
CA LEU A 527 10.08 17.14 -29.01
C LEU A 527 9.44 16.45 -27.79
N SER A 528 9.54 17.05 -26.61
CA SER A 528 9.01 16.47 -25.38
C SER A 528 7.48 16.49 -25.33
N VAL A 529 6.86 17.60 -25.73
CA VAL A 529 5.41 17.82 -25.68
C VAL A 529 4.70 17.10 -26.83
N ILE A 530 5.28 17.09 -28.03
CA ILE A 530 4.68 16.46 -29.22
C ILE A 530 4.97 14.96 -29.29
N LEU A 531 6.23 14.57 -29.05
CA LEU A 531 6.68 13.17 -29.24
C LEU A 531 6.87 12.40 -27.93
N GLY A 532 6.85 13.06 -26.77
CA GLY A 532 7.14 12.43 -25.49
C GLY A 532 6.27 11.22 -25.17
N GLY A 533 5.00 11.25 -25.59
CA GLY A 533 4.05 10.13 -25.42
C GLY A 533 4.47 8.82 -26.11
N PHE A 534 5.34 8.88 -27.11
CA PHE A 534 5.82 7.71 -27.86
C PHE A 534 7.11 7.12 -27.28
N PHE A 535 7.90 7.93 -26.57
CA PHE A 535 9.17 7.50 -26.01
C PHE A 535 8.97 6.67 -24.74
N ALA A 536 9.74 5.59 -24.62
CA ALA A 536 9.81 4.82 -23.37
C ALA A 536 10.35 5.69 -22.23
N ALA A 537 10.02 5.33 -20.98
CA ALA A 537 10.46 6.08 -19.82
C ALA A 537 11.99 6.24 -19.77
N SER A 538 12.76 5.20 -20.11
CA SER A 538 14.24 5.27 -20.17
C SER A 538 14.74 6.28 -21.19
N THR A 539 14.14 6.32 -22.39
CA THR A 539 14.47 7.29 -23.44
C THR A 539 14.19 8.72 -22.98
N LEU A 540 13.06 8.97 -22.33
CA LEU A 540 12.75 10.26 -21.73
C LEU A 540 13.78 10.67 -20.67
N GLY A 541 14.29 9.70 -19.89
CA GLY A 541 15.37 9.94 -18.94
C GLY A 541 16.67 10.41 -19.59
N HIS A 542 17.07 9.79 -20.69
CA HIS A 542 18.25 10.22 -21.47
C HIS A 542 18.05 11.61 -22.08
N LEU A 543 16.87 11.88 -22.65
CA LEU A 543 16.53 13.20 -23.20
C LEU A 543 16.56 14.28 -22.12
N ALA A 544 16.04 14.00 -20.92
CA ALA A 544 16.08 14.93 -19.80
C ALA A 544 17.52 15.23 -19.33
N SER A 545 18.41 14.23 -19.33
CA SER A 545 19.82 14.42 -19.02
C SER A 545 20.54 15.25 -20.07
N LEU A 546 20.29 14.98 -21.35
CA LEU A 546 20.81 15.80 -22.46
C LEU A 546 20.33 17.24 -22.35
N HIS A 547 19.03 17.45 -22.09
CA HIS A 547 18.43 18.77 -21.94
C HIS A 547 19.09 19.59 -20.82
N LYS A 548 19.48 18.96 -19.69
CA LYS A 548 20.22 19.65 -18.62
C LYS A 548 21.57 20.19 -19.10
N VAL A 549 22.36 19.36 -19.80
CA VAL A 549 23.68 19.77 -20.32
C VAL A 549 23.52 20.89 -21.34
N VAL A 550 22.60 20.72 -22.28
CA VAL A 550 22.29 21.71 -23.31
C VAL A 550 21.81 23.03 -22.71
N GLY A 551 20.97 22.97 -21.65
CA GLY A 551 20.49 24.14 -20.92
C GLY A 551 21.62 24.92 -20.26
N ILE A 552 22.61 24.24 -19.66
CA ILE A 552 23.80 24.89 -19.07
C ILE A 552 24.60 25.61 -20.17
N LEU A 553 24.85 24.96 -21.30
CA LEU A 553 25.58 25.55 -22.43
C LEU A 553 24.85 26.77 -23.00
N CYS A 554 23.52 26.68 -23.17
CA CYS A 554 22.70 27.81 -23.61
C CYS A 554 22.73 28.96 -22.60
N GLY A 555 22.73 28.66 -21.30
CA GLY A 555 22.85 29.67 -20.24
C GLY A 555 24.18 30.41 -20.30
N LEU A 556 25.30 29.70 -20.47
CA LEU A 556 26.62 30.31 -20.64
C LEU A 556 26.69 31.17 -21.92
N ALA A 557 26.13 30.69 -23.02
CA ALA A 557 26.05 31.44 -24.27
C ALA A 557 25.18 32.71 -24.13
N ALA A 558 24.08 32.64 -23.40
CA ALA A 558 23.22 33.79 -23.12
C ALA A 558 23.92 34.84 -22.24
N LEU A 559 24.69 34.40 -21.23
CA LEU A 559 25.54 35.29 -20.44
C LEU A 559 26.59 35.99 -21.31
N TYR A 560 27.27 35.25 -22.19
CA TYR A 560 28.21 35.84 -23.15
C TYR A 560 27.54 36.92 -24.02
N LEU A 561 26.35 36.62 -24.58
CA LEU A 561 25.59 37.60 -25.38
C LEU A 561 25.23 38.84 -24.55
N PHE A 562 24.87 38.66 -23.28
CA PHE A 562 24.55 39.76 -22.38
C PHE A 562 25.75 40.70 -22.14
N PHE A 563 26.98 40.17 -22.09
CA PHE A 563 28.19 40.99 -21.93
C PHE A 563 28.83 41.43 -23.25
N SER A 564 28.39 40.90 -24.39
CA SER A 564 28.92 41.26 -25.70
C SER A 564 28.66 42.74 -26.05
N PRO A 565 29.61 43.40 -26.77
CA PRO A 565 29.46 44.78 -27.23
C PRO A 565 28.46 44.90 -28.38
N GLY A 566 27.56 45.90 -28.33
CA GLY A 566 26.55 46.18 -29.35
C GLY A 566 25.35 46.97 -28.82
N ARG A 567 24.53 47.56 -29.71
CA ARG A 567 23.28 48.24 -29.33
C ARG A 567 22.25 47.22 -28.85
N LYS A 568 21.83 47.32 -27.59
CA LYS A 568 20.82 46.45 -26.97
C LYS A 568 19.49 47.19 -26.91
N GLY A 569 18.54 46.77 -27.74
CA GLY A 569 17.17 47.32 -27.74
C GLY A 569 16.26 46.67 -26.69
N LEU A 570 15.04 47.20 -26.53
CA LEU A 570 14.04 46.69 -25.59
C LEU A 570 13.74 45.19 -25.78
N LEU A 571 13.63 44.74 -27.03
CA LEU A 571 13.39 43.33 -27.39
C LEU A 571 14.51 42.40 -26.87
N PHE A 572 15.78 42.86 -26.95
CA PHE A 572 16.91 42.12 -26.42
C PHE A 572 16.87 42.03 -24.89
N ALA A 573 16.54 43.13 -24.21
CA ALA A 573 16.44 43.17 -22.75
C ALA A 573 15.34 42.23 -22.22
N LEU A 574 14.17 42.21 -22.86
CA LEU A 574 13.07 41.30 -22.51
C LEU A 574 13.45 39.83 -22.72
N GLY A 575 14.13 39.51 -23.84
CA GLY A 575 14.64 38.16 -24.09
C GLY A 575 15.68 37.72 -23.06
N ALA A 576 16.61 38.60 -22.68
CA ALA A 576 17.61 38.31 -21.66
C ALA A 576 16.97 38.04 -20.29
N LEU A 577 15.92 38.79 -19.92
CA LEU A 577 15.20 38.61 -18.66
C LEU A 577 14.47 37.26 -18.63
N LEU A 578 13.82 36.86 -19.72
CA LEU A 578 13.17 35.55 -19.83
C LEU A 578 14.16 34.39 -19.78
N ILE A 579 15.32 34.51 -20.43
CA ILE A 579 16.37 33.50 -20.34
C ILE A 579 16.95 33.42 -18.93
N LEU A 580 17.20 34.55 -18.27
CA LEU A 580 17.63 34.59 -16.87
C LEU A 580 16.60 33.89 -15.96
N TYR A 581 15.31 34.16 -16.16
CA TYR A 581 14.23 33.47 -15.45
C TYR A 581 14.28 31.95 -15.66
N GLN A 582 14.50 31.48 -16.90
CA GLN A 582 14.62 30.05 -17.21
C GLN A 582 15.87 29.42 -16.60
N ILE A 583 16.99 30.14 -16.54
CA ILE A 583 18.21 29.68 -15.86
C ILE A 583 17.96 29.54 -14.37
N LEU A 584 17.35 30.54 -13.72
CA LEU A 584 17.09 30.53 -12.28
C LEU A 584 16.10 29.42 -11.88
N THR A 585 14.99 29.29 -12.62
CA THR A 585 14.00 28.24 -12.37
C THR A 585 14.56 26.84 -12.70
N GLY A 586 15.34 26.71 -13.78
CA GLY A 586 16.03 25.47 -14.15
C GLY A 586 17.08 25.04 -13.12
N ALA A 587 17.87 25.98 -12.60
CA ALA A 587 18.79 25.74 -11.48
C ALA A 587 18.02 25.31 -10.22
N GLY A 588 16.89 25.94 -9.93
CA GLY A 588 15.98 25.52 -8.87
C GLY A 588 15.55 24.06 -9.02
N LEU A 589 15.14 23.63 -10.22
CA LEU A 589 14.75 22.24 -10.49
C LEU A 589 15.91 21.24 -10.37
N PHE A 590 17.14 21.71 -10.57
CA PHE A 590 18.36 20.92 -10.46
C PHE A 590 18.79 20.70 -9.01
N PHE A 591 18.82 21.77 -8.21
CA PHE A 591 19.35 21.73 -6.84
C PHE A 591 18.30 21.42 -5.77
N LEU A 592 17.03 21.78 -5.99
CA LEU A 592 16.01 21.57 -4.97
C LEU A 592 15.54 20.12 -4.94
N GLN A 593 15.76 19.48 -3.79
CA GLN A 593 15.31 18.12 -3.51
C GLN A 593 13.91 18.09 -2.87
N GLY A 594 13.48 19.19 -2.25
CA GLY A 594 12.21 19.30 -1.51
C GLY A 594 10.97 19.22 -2.42
N GLY A 595 10.02 18.34 -2.07
CA GLY A 595 8.84 18.05 -2.88
C GLY A 595 7.99 19.27 -3.21
N ASN A 596 7.72 20.14 -2.23
CA ASN A 596 6.77 21.25 -2.37
C ASN A 596 7.26 22.38 -3.28
N LEU A 597 8.37 23.02 -2.91
CA LEU A 597 8.92 24.15 -3.66
C LEU A 597 9.29 23.74 -5.10
N ARG A 598 9.77 22.51 -5.28
CA ARG A 598 10.10 21.97 -6.60
C ARG A 598 8.89 21.90 -7.54
N GLN A 599 7.69 21.52 -7.07
CA GLN A 599 6.50 21.49 -7.95
C GLN A 599 6.08 22.89 -8.40
N ILE A 600 6.18 23.86 -7.49
CA ILE A 600 5.87 25.26 -7.79
C ILE A 600 6.86 25.78 -8.84
N ILE A 601 8.17 25.59 -8.60
CA ILE A 601 9.21 26.00 -9.55
C ILE A 601 9.06 25.30 -10.89
N PHE A 602 8.61 24.04 -10.92
CA PHE A 602 8.40 23.35 -12.18
C PHE A 602 7.28 23.99 -13.00
N THR A 603 6.20 24.38 -12.34
CA THR A 603 5.10 25.12 -12.96
C THR A 603 5.56 26.47 -13.48
N LEU A 604 6.37 27.18 -12.70
CA LEU A 604 6.98 28.46 -13.08
C LEU A 604 7.92 28.31 -14.27
N HIS A 605 8.76 27.28 -14.29
CA HIS A 605 9.69 26.99 -15.38
C HIS A 605 8.97 26.77 -16.72
N ASP A 606 7.89 25.99 -16.71
CA ASP A 606 7.09 25.76 -17.91
C ASP A 606 6.34 27.03 -18.34
N LEU A 607 5.90 27.87 -17.40
CA LEU A 607 5.31 29.17 -17.72
C LEU A 607 6.33 30.09 -18.39
N GLY A 608 7.56 30.12 -17.89
CA GLY A 608 8.67 30.82 -18.53
C GLY A 608 8.98 30.31 -19.94
N ALA A 609 8.85 29.00 -20.17
CA ALA A 609 9.03 28.41 -21.50
C ALA A 609 7.95 28.89 -22.47
N LEU A 610 6.69 28.92 -22.03
CA LEU A 610 5.57 29.47 -22.81
C LEU A 610 5.76 30.96 -23.13
N LEU A 611 6.17 31.76 -22.15
CA LEU A 611 6.45 33.18 -22.35
C LEU A 611 7.62 33.41 -23.32
N THR A 612 8.65 32.56 -23.25
CA THR A 612 9.80 32.60 -24.17
C THR A 612 9.37 32.26 -25.60
N LEU A 613 8.48 31.28 -25.77
CA LEU A 613 7.89 30.92 -27.06
C LEU A 613 7.05 32.06 -27.65
N ALA A 614 6.17 32.65 -26.85
CA ALA A 614 5.36 33.79 -27.27
C ALA A 614 6.25 34.97 -27.67
N TRP A 615 7.29 35.24 -26.88
CA TRP A 615 8.27 36.29 -27.16
C TRP A 615 9.04 36.03 -28.46
N ALA A 616 9.49 34.80 -28.69
CA ALA A 616 10.11 34.38 -29.94
C ALA A 616 9.23 34.65 -31.17
N GLY A 617 7.93 34.35 -31.05
CA GLY A 617 6.94 34.63 -32.09
C GLY A 617 6.85 36.13 -32.39
N VAL A 618 6.81 36.98 -31.37
CA VAL A 618 6.78 38.44 -31.55
C VAL A 618 8.05 38.95 -32.24
N VAL A 619 9.24 38.47 -31.85
CA VAL A 619 10.51 38.84 -32.50
C VAL A 619 10.48 38.50 -33.99
N LEU A 620 9.99 37.30 -34.33
CA LEU A 620 9.92 36.84 -35.72
C LEU A 620 8.94 37.69 -36.52
N LEU A 621 7.76 38.01 -35.98
CA LEU A 621 6.79 38.88 -36.63
C LEU A 621 7.35 40.29 -36.83
N VAL A 622 7.88 40.93 -35.79
CA VAL A 622 8.44 42.29 -35.87
C VAL A 622 9.57 42.36 -36.90
N ASN A 623 10.50 41.41 -36.90
CA ASN A 623 11.60 41.38 -37.87
C ASN A 623 11.15 41.06 -39.30
N SER A 624 10.06 40.31 -39.47
CA SER A 624 9.48 40.02 -40.80
C SER A 624 8.74 41.23 -41.36
N PHE A 625 8.00 41.97 -40.52
CA PHE A 625 7.24 43.16 -40.94
C PHE A 625 8.12 44.41 -41.14
N TRP A 626 9.18 44.60 -40.36
CA TRP A 626 10.05 45.79 -40.44
C TRP A 626 11.13 45.72 -41.53
N ARG A 627 11.34 44.57 -42.16
CA ARG A 627 12.24 44.41 -43.33
C ARG A 627 11.52 44.58 -44.68
N ILE A 628 10.23 44.96 -44.66
CA ILE A 628 9.41 45.26 -45.86
C ILE A 628 9.46 46.76 -46.23
N LYS A 629 10.41 47.52 -45.67
CA LYS A 629 10.72 48.88 -46.14
C LYS A 629 12.10 48.94 -46.75
#